data_AF-A0A8T5HWM1-F1
#
_entry.id   AF-A0A8T5HWM1-F1
#
_cell.length_a   1.000
_cell.length_b   1.000
_cell.length_c   1.000
_cell.angle_alpha   90.00
_cell.angle_beta   90.00
_cell.angle_gamma   90.00
#
_symmetry.space_group_name_H-M   'P 1'
#
loop_
_entity.id
_entity.type
_entity.pdbx_description
1 polymer ?
#
loop_
_entity_poly.entity_id
_entity_poly.type
_entity_poly.pdbx_seq_one_letter_code
_entity_poly.pdbx_strand_id
1 'polypeptide(L)'
;MAHDTDQKHGLYFESILQLRDVDKEVIDFTEDEIFRVKLKIAKTVALKNGIDYYLSDNSLTRALGKRLKDKFGGDIKVTSSLWGVKKDREVYRVTVLFRGVPFKKNEIVTYDGEDYKVVSLSKDIFLQAVKHGKKVHIRYHRMNQIRKKVD
;
A
#
# COMPACT_ATOMS: atom_id res chain seq x y z
N MET A 1 12.96 4.96 -44.54
CA MET A 1 13.77 4.93 -43.31
C MET A 1 12.87 4.46 -42.19
N ALA A 2 13.02 3.21 -41.78
CA ALA A 2 12.24 2.64 -40.68
C ALA A 2 12.63 3.38 -39.40
N HIS A 3 11.67 4.06 -38.78
CA HIS A 3 11.85 4.58 -37.44
C HIS A 3 12.03 3.38 -36.51
N ASP A 4 13.22 3.30 -35.94
CA ASP A 4 13.61 2.39 -34.88
C ASP A 4 12.66 2.54 -33.68
N THR A 5 11.57 1.76 -33.68
CA THR A 5 10.57 1.72 -32.60
C THR A 5 10.90 0.68 -31.53
N ASP A 6 12.00 -0.07 -31.69
CA ASP A 6 12.31 -1.20 -30.82
C ASP A 6 13.03 -0.80 -29.52
N GLN A 7 13.60 0.41 -29.45
CA GLN A 7 14.30 0.89 -28.25
C GLN A 7 13.40 1.42 -27.12
N LYS A 8 12.06 1.33 -27.22
CA LYS A 8 11.11 1.75 -26.16
C LYS A 8 10.53 0.59 -25.32
N HIS A 9 10.91 -0.65 -25.60
CA HIS A 9 10.22 -1.83 -25.05
C HIS A 9 10.69 -2.28 -23.64
N GLY A 10 11.74 -1.68 -23.07
CA GLY A 10 12.26 -2.07 -21.75
C GLY A 10 11.50 -1.51 -20.53
N LEU A 11 10.65 -0.49 -20.71
CA LEU A 11 10.05 0.29 -19.61
C LEU A 11 8.51 0.21 -19.54
N TYR A 12 7.90 -0.80 -20.17
CA TYR A 12 6.43 -0.95 -20.15
C TYR A 12 5.93 -1.33 -18.75
N PHE A 13 4.95 -0.58 -18.26
CA PHE A 13 4.21 -0.88 -17.03
C PHE A 13 2.73 -0.52 -17.18
N GLU A 14 1.91 -1.26 -16.45
CA GLU A 14 0.46 -1.09 -16.39
C GLU A 14 0.02 -0.50 -15.05
N SER A 15 0.75 -0.83 -13.99
CA SER A 15 0.43 -0.45 -12.62
C SER A 15 1.63 0.11 -11.86
N ILE A 16 1.33 0.84 -10.79
CA ILE A 16 2.29 1.31 -9.80
C ILE A 16 1.85 0.76 -8.44
N LEU A 17 2.70 -0.01 -7.78
CA LEU A 17 2.58 -0.33 -6.37
C LEU A 17 3.38 0.69 -5.57
N GLN A 18 2.69 1.46 -4.72
CA GLN A 18 3.29 2.47 -3.87
C GLN A 18 3.23 1.99 -2.42
N LEU A 19 4.38 1.77 -1.80
CA LEU A 19 4.49 1.48 -0.38
C LEU A 19 4.84 2.76 0.36
N ARG A 20 4.12 3.09 1.43
CA ARG A 20 4.36 4.30 2.23
C ARG A 20 4.30 4.01 3.71
N ASP A 21 5.21 4.63 4.45
CA ASP A 21 5.27 4.54 5.91
C ASP A 21 5.38 3.07 6.38
N VAL A 22 6.21 2.30 5.66
CA VAL A 22 6.44 0.86 5.87
C VAL A 22 7.88 0.61 6.34
N ASP A 23 8.09 -0.50 7.03
CA ASP A 23 9.42 -0.96 7.41
C ASP A 23 10.02 -1.94 6.37
N LYS A 24 11.24 -2.41 6.65
CA LYS A 24 11.96 -3.32 5.77
C LYS A 24 11.24 -4.66 5.59
N GLU A 25 10.52 -5.16 6.58
CA GLU A 25 9.82 -6.45 6.50
C GLU A 25 8.74 -6.42 5.42
N VAL A 26 8.01 -5.31 5.31
CA VAL A 26 7.00 -5.13 4.27
C VAL A 26 7.62 -5.03 2.88
N ILE A 27 8.78 -4.36 2.76
CA ILE A 27 9.53 -4.25 1.50
C ILE A 27 10.03 -5.63 1.07
N ASP A 28 10.70 -6.36 1.96
CA ASP A 28 11.24 -7.69 1.69
C ASP A 28 10.12 -8.65 1.24
N PHE A 29 9.00 -8.66 1.97
CA PHE A 29 7.83 -9.45 1.57
C PHE A 29 7.33 -9.03 0.17
N THR A 30 7.26 -7.74 -0.12
CA THR A 30 6.79 -7.26 -1.43
C THR A 30 7.68 -7.78 -2.55
N GLU A 31 9.00 -7.74 -2.37
CA GLU A 31 9.96 -8.19 -3.39
C GLU A 31 9.92 -9.72 -3.58
N ASP A 32 9.82 -10.49 -2.49
CA ASP A 32 9.62 -11.94 -2.53
C ASP A 32 8.34 -12.32 -3.30
N GLU A 33 7.26 -11.57 -3.07
CA GLU A 33 5.98 -11.78 -3.72
C GLU A 33 6.05 -11.51 -5.23
N ILE A 34 6.67 -10.38 -5.60
CA ILE A 34 6.92 -10.00 -7.01
C ILE A 34 7.74 -11.07 -7.70
N PHE A 35 8.82 -11.53 -7.06
CA PHE A 35 9.69 -12.58 -7.59
C PHE A 35 8.93 -13.89 -7.78
N ARG A 36 8.19 -14.35 -6.76
CA ARG A 36 7.47 -15.63 -6.80
C ARG A 36 6.43 -15.69 -7.91
N VAL A 37 5.73 -14.58 -8.18
CA VAL A 37 4.73 -14.52 -9.27
C VAL A 37 5.33 -14.10 -10.62
N LYS A 38 6.66 -13.92 -10.70
CA LYS A 38 7.40 -13.52 -11.89
C LYS A 38 6.89 -12.20 -12.50
N LEU A 39 6.47 -11.27 -11.65
CA LEU A 39 5.97 -9.96 -12.08
C LEU A 39 7.14 -9.06 -12.48
N LYS A 40 7.11 -8.51 -13.70
CA LYS A 40 8.21 -7.68 -14.20
C LYS A 40 8.14 -6.29 -13.59
N ILE A 41 9.29 -5.83 -13.10
CA ILE A 41 9.49 -4.46 -12.62
C ILE A 41 10.13 -3.65 -13.76
N ALA A 42 9.44 -2.64 -14.25
CA ALA A 42 9.96 -1.70 -15.24
C ALA A 42 10.86 -0.62 -14.61
N LYS A 43 10.52 -0.21 -13.39
CA LYS A 43 11.22 0.84 -12.64
C LYS A 43 10.94 0.70 -11.15
N THR A 44 11.96 0.97 -10.34
CA THR A 44 11.82 1.16 -8.89
C THR A 44 12.23 2.59 -8.52
N VAL A 45 11.45 3.26 -7.68
CA VAL A 45 11.74 4.63 -7.21
C VAL A 45 11.69 4.68 -5.70
N ALA A 46 12.84 4.87 -5.06
CA ALA A 46 12.93 5.12 -3.63
C ALA A 46 12.53 6.57 -3.30
N LEU A 47 11.79 6.75 -2.22
CA LEU A 47 11.28 8.02 -1.71
C LEU A 47 11.60 8.14 -0.21
N LYS A 48 11.56 9.36 0.33
CA LYS A 48 11.83 9.59 1.76
C LYS A 48 10.91 8.78 2.69
N ASN A 49 9.67 8.54 2.28
CA ASN A 49 8.67 7.83 3.07
C ASN A 49 8.22 6.50 2.45
N GLY A 50 8.99 5.92 1.53
CA GLY A 50 8.66 4.61 0.96
C GLY A 50 9.25 4.36 -0.42
N ILE A 51 8.58 3.52 -1.20
CA ILE A 51 9.09 3.04 -2.50
C ILE A 51 7.95 2.82 -3.48
N ASP A 52 8.20 3.08 -4.77
CA ASP A 52 7.29 2.80 -5.87
C ASP A 52 7.88 1.74 -6.80
N TYR A 53 7.09 0.70 -7.07
CA TYR A 53 7.37 -0.32 -8.08
C TYR A 53 6.43 -0.15 -9.27
N TYR A 54 7.01 0.01 -10.45
CA TYR A 54 6.29 0.13 -11.71
C TYR A 54 6.21 -1.28 -12.32
N LEU A 55 5.01 -1.83 -12.39
CA LEU A 55 4.78 -3.27 -12.60
C LEU A 55 4.01 -3.53 -13.90
N SER A 56 4.30 -4.66 -14.52
CA SER A 56 3.77 -5.00 -15.85
C SER A 56 2.34 -5.53 -15.87
N ASP A 57 1.69 -5.77 -14.71
CA ASP A 57 0.37 -6.40 -14.64
C ASP A 57 -0.50 -5.79 -13.53
N ASN A 58 -1.65 -5.26 -13.92
CA ASN A 58 -2.62 -4.62 -13.04
C ASN A 58 -3.26 -5.57 -12.02
N SER A 59 -3.62 -6.79 -12.45
CA SER A 59 -4.35 -7.77 -11.63
C SER A 59 -3.46 -8.32 -10.53
N LEU A 60 -2.23 -8.71 -10.88
CA LEU A 60 -1.23 -9.17 -9.92
C LEU A 60 -0.86 -8.06 -8.93
N THR A 61 -0.78 -6.81 -9.38
CA THR A 61 -0.48 -5.67 -8.48
C THR A 61 -1.60 -5.42 -7.47
N ARG A 62 -2.88 -5.52 -7.89
CA ARG A 62 -4.03 -5.43 -6.98
C ARG A 62 -4.04 -6.58 -5.97
N ALA A 63 -3.75 -7.79 -6.42
CA ALA A 63 -3.66 -8.95 -5.54
C ALA A 63 -2.54 -8.79 -4.51
N LEU A 64 -1.38 -8.28 -4.92
CA LEU A 64 -0.26 -7.97 -4.03
C LEU A 64 -0.64 -6.93 -2.97
N GLY A 65 -1.28 -5.82 -3.37
CA GLY A 65 -1.80 -4.83 -2.43
C GLY A 65 -2.75 -5.42 -1.39
N LYS A 66 -3.66 -6.31 -1.80
CA LYS A 66 -4.57 -7.01 -0.88
C LYS A 66 -3.80 -7.90 0.11
N ARG A 67 -2.81 -8.65 -0.37
CA ARG A 67 -1.99 -9.53 0.49
C ARG A 67 -1.17 -8.74 1.50
N LEU A 68 -0.64 -7.58 1.12
CA LEU A 68 0.03 -6.66 2.04
C LEU A 68 -0.91 -6.25 3.18
N LYS A 69 -2.12 -5.80 2.84
CA LYS A 69 -3.14 -5.44 3.84
C LYS A 69 -3.53 -6.63 4.72
N ASP A 70 -3.75 -7.80 4.14
CA ASP A 70 -4.17 -8.99 4.88
C ASP A 70 -3.06 -9.46 5.86
N LYS A 71 -1.79 -9.30 5.49
CA LYS A 71 -0.64 -9.73 6.30
C LYS A 71 -0.22 -8.70 7.36
N PHE A 72 -0.14 -7.43 6.99
CA PHE A 72 0.45 -6.37 7.82
C PHE A 72 -0.56 -5.38 8.39
N GLY A 73 -1.85 -5.51 8.04
CA GLY A 73 -2.81 -4.43 8.24
C GLY A 73 -2.47 -3.23 7.35
N GLY A 74 -3.10 -2.08 7.59
CA GLY A 74 -2.83 -0.84 6.87
C GLY A 74 -3.91 -0.45 5.87
N ASP A 75 -3.76 0.75 5.32
CA ASP A 75 -4.72 1.30 4.36
C ASP A 75 -4.31 0.96 2.92
N ILE A 76 -5.31 0.62 2.10
CA ILE A 76 -5.11 0.41 0.67
C ILE A 76 -6.05 1.34 -0.11
N LYS A 77 -5.46 2.11 -1.03
CA LYS A 77 -6.20 2.93 -1.97
C LYS A 77 -5.84 2.55 -3.39
N VAL A 78 -6.84 2.21 -4.19
CA VAL A 78 -6.65 1.89 -5.60
C VAL A 78 -7.30 2.96 -6.47
N THR A 79 -6.56 3.47 -7.43
CA THR A 79 -7.03 4.48 -8.39
C THR A 79 -6.63 4.09 -9.80
N SER A 80 -7.30 4.65 -10.79
CA SER A 80 -6.97 4.49 -12.21
C SER A 80 -6.98 5.83 -12.90
N SER A 81 -5.99 6.09 -13.76
CA SER A 81 -5.93 7.28 -14.60
C SER A 81 -5.79 6.91 -16.06
N LEU A 82 -6.42 7.69 -16.95
CA LEU A 82 -6.27 7.52 -18.39
C LEU A 82 -4.82 7.83 -18.76
N TRP A 83 -4.14 6.86 -19.35
CA TRP A 83 -2.76 7.00 -19.85
C TRP A 83 -2.73 7.41 -21.32
N GLY A 84 -3.70 6.95 -22.11
CA GLY A 84 -3.81 7.32 -23.52
C GLY A 84 -4.82 6.45 -24.26
N VAL A 85 -4.75 6.48 -25.59
CA VAL A 85 -5.60 5.68 -26.48
C VAL A 85 -4.72 4.85 -27.41
N LYS A 86 -5.03 3.56 -27.55
CA LYS A 86 -4.35 2.62 -28.45
C LYS A 86 -5.39 1.85 -29.26
N LYS A 87 -5.36 2.00 -30.59
CA LYS A 87 -6.33 1.38 -31.51
C LYS A 87 -7.78 1.64 -31.06
N ASP A 88 -8.10 2.91 -30.82
CA ASP A 88 -9.42 3.40 -30.37
C ASP A 88 -9.90 2.84 -29.01
N ARG A 89 -9.00 2.24 -28.22
CA ARG A 89 -9.27 1.81 -26.85
C ARG A 89 -8.49 2.65 -25.87
N GLU A 90 -9.16 3.15 -24.85
CA GLU A 90 -8.52 3.82 -23.73
C GLU A 90 -7.63 2.84 -22.95
N VAL A 91 -6.42 3.28 -22.64
CA VAL A 91 -5.45 2.55 -21.84
C VAL A 91 -5.37 3.26 -20.50
N TYR A 92 -5.69 2.56 -19.43
CA TYR A 92 -5.61 3.07 -18.06
C TYR A 92 -4.37 2.54 -17.35
N ARG A 93 -3.81 3.36 -16.47
CA ARG A 93 -2.80 2.93 -15.49
C ARG A 93 -3.40 2.85 -14.11
N VAL A 94 -3.07 1.79 -13.37
CA VAL A 94 -3.57 1.56 -12.01
C VAL A 94 -2.51 1.96 -10.99
N THR A 95 -2.90 2.72 -9.98
CA THR A 95 -2.06 2.96 -8.80
C THR A 95 -2.66 2.23 -7.61
N VAL A 96 -1.89 1.34 -7.00
CA VAL A 96 -2.18 0.66 -5.73
C VAL A 96 -1.29 1.27 -4.67
N LEU A 97 -1.86 2.08 -3.79
CA LEU A 97 -1.16 2.68 -2.65
C LEU A 97 -1.45 1.87 -1.39
N PHE A 98 -0.39 1.37 -0.77
CA PHE A 98 -0.41 0.76 0.54
C PHE A 98 0.27 1.68 1.57
N ARG A 99 -0.42 1.97 2.68
CA ARG A 99 0.12 2.72 3.81
C ARG A 99 0.19 1.84 5.06
N GLY A 100 1.40 1.72 5.61
CA GLY A 100 1.64 1.02 6.87
C GLY A 100 0.99 1.70 8.06
N VAL A 101 0.84 0.96 9.14
CA VAL A 101 0.29 1.45 10.41
C VAL A 101 1.44 1.99 11.28
N PRO A 102 1.36 3.21 11.83
CA PRO A 102 2.45 3.79 12.62
C PRO A 102 2.52 3.30 14.07
N PHE A 103 1.67 2.33 14.44
CA PHE A 103 1.56 1.76 15.78
C PHE A 103 1.35 0.24 15.72
N LYS A 104 1.67 -0.45 16.81
CA LYS A 104 1.63 -1.91 16.93
C LYS A 104 0.55 -2.35 17.91
N LYS A 105 0.17 -3.63 17.83
CA LYS A 105 -0.70 -4.27 18.81
C LYS A 105 -0.12 -4.09 20.22
N ASN A 106 -0.99 -3.85 21.19
CA ASN A 106 -0.71 -3.57 22.60
C ASN A 106 -0.12 -2.19 22.92
N GLU A 107 0.26 -1.36 21.95
CA GLU A 107 0.66 0.02 22.22
C GLU A 107 -0.54 0.87 22.68
N ILE A 108 -0.27 1.95 23.42
CA ILE A 108 -1.25 2.98 23.76
C ILE A 108 -1.20 4.10 22.71
N VAL A 109 -2.38 4.46 22.22
CA VAL A 109 -2.58 5.52 21.21
C VAL A 109 -3.67 6.47 21.69
N THR A 110 -3.62 7.71 21.23
CA THR A 110 -4.66 8.70 21.47
C THR A 110 -5.64 8.70 20.30
N TYR A 111 -6.93 8.56 20.60
CA TYR A 111 -8.03 8.67 19.65
C TYR A 111 -9.17 9.46 20.30
N ASP A 112 -9.66 10.49 19.60
CA ASP A 112 -10.76 11.34 20.09
C ASP A 112 -10.51 11.95 21.49
N GLY A 113 -9.26 12.35 21.75
CA GLY A 113 -8.86 12.96 23.02
C GLY A 113 -8.65 11.99 24.19
N GLU A 114 -8.85 10.68 24.00
CA GLU A 114 -8.68 9.67 25.03
C GLU A 114 -7.60 8.64 24.68
N ASP A 115 -7.06 7.98 25.71
CA ASP A 115 -6.06 6.93 25.57
C ASP A 115 -6.74 5.56 25.36
N TYR A 116 -6.30 4.87 24.32
CA TYR A 116 -6.74 3.54 23.96
C TYR A 116 -5.56 2.59 23.77
N LYS A 117 -5.74 1.32 24.16
CA LYS A 117 -4.84 0.23 23.80
C LYS A 117 -5.22 -0.34 22.43
N VAL A 118 -4.23 -0.58 21.57
CA VAL A 118 -4.42 -1.27 20.28
C VAL A 118 -4.66 -2.76 20.53
N VAL A 119 -5.86 -3.26 20.24
CA VAL A 119 -6.25 -4.66 20.47
C VAL A 119 -5.96 -5.53 19.25
N SER A 120 -6.26 -5.04 18.04
CA SER A 120 -6.07 -5.79 16.79
C SER A 120 -5.83 -4.85 15.62
N LEU A 121 -4.96 -5.29 14.70
CA LEU A 121 -4.61 -4.66 13.43
C LEU A 121 -4.79 -5.69 12.30
N SER A 122 -5.99 -6.27 12.23
CA SER A 122 -6.30 -7.32 11.24
C SER A 122 -7.03 -6.73 10.03
N LYS A 123 -8.32 -7.02 9.88
CA LYS A 123 -9.14 -6.47 8.79
C LYS A 123 -9.29 -4.94 8.91
N ASP A 124 -9.36 -4.46 10.14
CA ASP A 124 -9.52 -3.07 10.54
C ASP A 124 -8.82 -2.87 11.91
N ILE A 125 -8.83 -1.64 12.42
CA ILE A 125 -8.21 -1.27 13.70
C ILE A 125 -9.24 -1.42 14.82
N PHE A 126 -8.88 -2.17 15.86
CA PHE A 126 -9.68 -2.28 17.08
C PHE A 126 -8.91 -1.70 18.25
N LEU A 127 -9.53 -0.74 18.94
CA LEU A 127 -8.96 -0.09 20.11
C LEU A 127 -9.83 -0.36 21.34
N GLN A 128 -9.23 -0.32 22.52
CA GLN A 128 -9.92 -0.42 23.81
C GLN A 128 -9.53 0.73 24.73
N ALA A 129 -10.50 1.51 25.19
CA ALA A 129 -10.27 2.65 26.07
C ALA A 129 -9.60 2.19 27.37
N VAL A 130 -8.52 2.87 27.77
CA VAL A 130 -7.76 2.52 28.98
C VAL A 130 -8.60 2.76 30.24
N LYS A 131 -9.40 3.84 30.26
CA LYS A 131 -10.16 4.25 31.45
C LYS A 131 -11.35 3.35 31.78
N HIS A 132 -12.14 2.97 30.77
CA HIS A 132 -13.43 2.29 30.98
C HIS A 132 -13.62 1.05 30.09
N GLY A 133 -12.59 0.61 29.37
CA GLY A 133 -12.61 -0.65 28.62
C GLY A 133 -13.51 -0.70 27.38
N LYS A 134 -14.15 0.42 26.99
CA LYS A 134 -14.99 0.52 25.78
C LYS A 134 -14.16 0.20 24.54
N LYS A 135 -14.68 -0.64 23.65
CA LYS A 135 -14.03 -0.98 22.39
C LYS A 135 -14.55 -0.09 21.26
N VAL A 136 -13.66 0.32 20.37
CA VAL A 136 -14.00 1.05 19.14
C VAL A 136 -13.37 0.37 17.93
N HIS A 137 -14.10 0.41 16.81
CA HIS A 137 -13.70 -0.17 15.53
C HIS A 137 -13.49 0.96 14.53
N ILE A 138 -12.31 1.00 13.92
CA ILE A 138 -11.87 2.09 13.04
C ILE A 138 -11.34 1.50 11.74
N ARG A 139 -11.81 2.00 10.61
CA ARG A 139 -11.29 1.64 9.29
C ARG A 139 -9.89 2.23 9.09
N TYR A 140 -9.01 1.52 8.38
CA TYR A 140 -7.65 2.00 8.11
C TYR A 140 -7.58 3.36 7.41
N HIS A 141 -8.51 3.68 6.50
CA HIS A 141 -8.54 5.00 5.86
C HIS A 141 -8.80 6.17 6.84
N ARG A 142 -9.16 5.89 8.10
CA ARG A 142 -9.32 6.86 9.20
C ARG A 142 -8.19 6.81 10.22
N MET A 143 -7.12 6.04 9.97
CA MET A 143 -6.04 5.84 10.94
C MET A 143 -5.26 7.13 11.24
N ASN A 144 -5.34 8.15 10.38
CA ASN A 144 -4.79 9.48 10.63
C ASN A 144 -5.43 10.21 11.82
N GLN A 145 -6.59 9.74 12.31
CA GLN A 145 -7.24 10.24 13.53
C GLN A 145 -6.60 9.68 14.80
N ILE A 146 -5.73 8.67 14.68
CA ILE A 146 -5.07 7.97 15.78
C ILE A 146 -3.63 8.46 15.86
N ARG A 147 -3.23 8.97 17.02
CA ARG A 147 -1.87 9.46 17.26
C ARG A 147 -1.13 8.51 18.17
N LYS A 148 0.10 8.14 17.80
CA LYS A 148 0.98 7.42 18.72
C LYS A 148 1.35 8.36 19.87
N LYS A 149 1.21 7.88 21.10
CA LYS A 149 1.76 8.60 22.25
C LYS A 149 3.27 8.48 22.17
N VAL A 150 3.95 9.61 21.99
CA VAL A 150 5.40 9.67 22.11
C VAL A 150 5.65 9.97 23.58
N ASP A 151 6.31 9.02 24.25
CA ASP A 151 6.76 9.20 25.63
C ASP A 151 7.84 10.29 25.70
#